data_AF-A0A154MK75-F1
#
_entry.id   AF-A0A154MK75-F1
#
_cell.length_a   1.000
_cell.length_b   1.000
_cell.length_c   1.000
_cell.angle_alpha   90.00
_cell.angle_beta   90.00
_cell.angle_gamma   90.00
#
_symmetry.space_group_name_H-M   'P 1'
#
loop_
_entity.id
_entity.type
_entity.pdbx_description
1 polymer ?
#
loop_
_entity_poly.entity_id
_entity_poly.type
_entity_poly.pdbx_seq_one_letter_code
_entity_poly.pdbx_strand_id
1 'polypeptide(L)'
;MSGAGNGATIWVAGAITHRQRPATAGGITFLNLEDETGMLNIVVTQHLWDREHKIVRSSPALLVHGVVHSHHGVTSLSADHFEPLDLRGLARPSRDFR
;
A
#
# COMPACT_ATOMS: atom_id res chain seq x y z
N MET A 1 9.95 2.91 -5.89
CA MET A 1 8.66 3.11 -6.58
C MET A 1 8.64 4.37 -7.46
N SER A 2 9.80 4.92 -7.87
CA SER A 2 9.93 6.22 -8.55
C SER A 2 9.89 6.18 -10.09
N GLY A 3 9.44 5.07 -10.69
CA GLY A 3 9.48 4.89 -12.17
C GLY A 3 8.15 5.09 -12.90
N ALA A 4 7.02 5.02 -12.19
CA ALA A 4 5.70 5.10 -12.81
C ALA A 4 5.26 6.57 -12.96
N GLY A 5 4.81 6.94 -14.15
CA GLY A 5 4.31 8.28 -14.44
C GLY A 5 2.96 8.57 -13.77
N ASN A 6 2.66 9.85 -13.57
CA ASN A 6 1.36 10.29 -13.08
C ASN A 6 0.23 9.77 -14.00
N GLY A 7 -0.81 9.19 -13.42
CA GLY A 7 -1.92 8.54 -14.13
C GLY A 7 -1.66 7.09 -14.54
N ALA A 8 -0.46 6.54 -14.33
CA ALA A 8 -0.18 5.14 -14.62
C ALA A 8 -0.93 4.21 -13.66
N THR A 9 -1.52 3.14 -14.19
CA THR A 9 -2.08 2.05 -13.41
C THR A 9 -1.00 1.00 -13.16
N ILE A 10 -0.75 0.67 -11.89
CA ILE A 10 0.32 -0.23 -11.49
C ILE A 10 -0.11 -1.16 -10.36
N TRP A 11 0.66 -2.23 -10.20
CA TRP A 11 0.70 -3.04 -8.99
C TRP A 11 1.94 -2.69 -8.18
N VAL A 12 1.78 -2.56 -6.86
CA VAL A 12 2.88 -2.37 -5.90
C VAL A 12 2.74 -3.35 -4.76
N ALA A 13 3.85 -3.92 -4.29
CA ALA A 13 3.87 -4.86 -3.18
C ALA A 13 4.74 -4.30 -2.06
N GLY A 14 4.33 -4.49 -0.81
CA GLY A 14 5.16 -4.08 0.32
C GLY A 14 4.52 -4.29 1.69
N ALA A 15 5.30 -4.01 2.72
CA ALA A 15 4.86 -4.07 4.10
C ALA A 15 4.00 -2.84 4.44
N ILE A 16 2.90 -3.04 5.16
CA ILE A 16 2.07 -1.93 5.62
C ILE A 16 2.56 -1.48 6.99
N THR A 17 3.17 -0.30 7.04
CA THR A 17 3.74 0.27 8.26
C THR A 17 2.71 1.03 9.08
N HIS A 18 1.77 1.71 8.42
CA HIS A 18 0.77 2.56 9.08
C HIS A 18 -0.59 2.49 8.38
N ARG A 19 -1.64 2.71 9.17
CA ARG A 19 -3.04 2.79 8.73
C ARG A 19 -3.72 3.93 9.46
N GLN A 20 -4.29 4.88 8.72
CA GLN A 20 -4.94 6.05 9.30
C GLN A 20 -6.28 6.28 8.63
N ARG A 21 -7.32 6.52 9.43
CA ARG A 21 -8.65 6.92 8.93
C ARG A 21 -9.14 8.12 9.74
N PRO A 22 -8.60 9.33 9.49
CA PRO A 22 -8.98 10.53 10.22
C PRO A 22 -10.49 10.80 10.09
N ALA A 23 -11.14 11.23 11.17
CA ALA A 23 -12.57 11.54 11.15
C ALA A 23 -12.95 12.63 10.14
N THR A 24 -12.02 13.55 9.84
CA THR A 24 -12.19 14.66 8.91
C THR A 24 -11.94 14.30 7.45
N ALA A 25 -11.41 13.11 7.15
CA ALA A 25 -11.00 12.73 5.81
C ALA A 25 -12.14 12.18 4.93
N GLY A 26 -13.41 12.44 5.30
CA GLY A 26 -14.56 12.03 4.48
C GLY A 26 -14.63 10.53 4.19
N GLY A 27 -14.18 9.69 5.13
CA GLY A 27 -14.15 8.24 4.95
C GLY A 27 -12.97 7.70 4.14
N ILE A 28 -12.00 8.54 3.74
CA ILE A 28 -10.74 8.10 3.17
C ILE A 28 -9.88 7.43 4.25
N THR A 29 -9.24 6.32 3.87
CA THR A 29 -8.19 5.69 4.65
C THR A 29 -6.86 5.83 3.93
N PHE A 30 -5.81 6.11 4.69
CA PHE A 30 -4.43 6.17 4.22
C PHE A 30 -3.68 4.95 4.74
N LEU A 31 -2.94 4.29 3.86
CA LEU A 31 -1.95 3.27 4.21
C LEU A 31 -0.57 3.79 3.84
N ASN A 32 0.43 3.47 4.64
CA ASN A 32 1.82 3.65 4.23
C ASN A 32 2.40 2.27 3.91
N LEU A 33 2.79 2.08 2.65
CA LEU A 33 3.39 0.85 2.14
C LEU A 33 4.88 1.07 1.95
N GLU A 34 5.71 0.16 2.43
CA GLU A 34 7.17 0.24 2.34
C GLU A 34 7.76 -1.01 1.66
N ASP A 35 8.71 -0.77 0.75
CA ASP A 35 9.57 -1.77 0.13
C ASP A 35 11.04 -1.28 0.17
N GLU A 36 11.97 -2.03 -0.43
CA GLU A 36 13.40 -1.67 -0.48
C GLU A 36 13.70 -0.37 -1.25
N THR A 37 12.74 0.11 -2.03
CA THR A 37 12.86 1.30 -2.86
C THR A 37 12.23 2.53 -2.21
N GLY A 38 11.61 2.37 -1.03
CA GLY A 38 11.10 3.45 -0.19
C GLY A 38 9.64 3.26 0.23
N MET A 39 9.05 4.37 0.68
CA MET A 39 7.65 4.42 1.14
C MET A 39 6.72 5.00 0.07
N LEU A 40 5.49 4.50 0.04
CA LEU A 40 4.40 4.97 -0.81
C LEU A 40 3.12 5.11 -0.01
N ASN A 41 2.51 6.29 -0.13
CA ASN A 41 1.18 6.54 0.44
C ASN A 41 0.10 5.95 -0.47
N ILE A 42 -0.73 5.09 0.10
CA ILE A 42 -1.89 4.50 -0.55
C ILE A 42 -3.14 5.20 -0.06
N VAL A 43 -3.93 5.73 -0.99
CA VAL A 43 -5.22 6.38 -0.74
C VAL A 43 -6.33 5.38 -1.02
N VAL A 44 -7.11 5.08 0.01
CA VAL A 44 -8.21 4.11 -0.03
C VAL A 44 -9.52 4.86 0.10
N THR A 45 -10.35 4.79 -0.93
CA THR A 45 -11.67 5.43 -0.92
C THR A 45 -12.60 4.76 0.09
N GLN A 46 -13.63 5.47 0.55
CA GLN A 46 -14.64 4.88 1.42
C GLN A 46 -15.29 3.64 0.78
N HIS A 47 -15.62 3.71 -0.51
CA HIS A 47 -16.23 2.59 -1.23
C HIS A 47 -15.32 1.34 -1.25
N LEU A 48 -14.03 1.51 -1.56
CA LEU A 48 -13.08 0.40 -1.56
C LEU A 48 -12.89 -0.17 -0.15
N TRP A 49 -12.82 0.71 0.85
CA TRP A 49 -12.73 0.29 2.24
C TRP A 49 -13.93 -0.55 2.66
N ASP A 50 -15.14 -0.12 2.37
CA ASP A 50 -16.35 -0.85 2.75
C ASP A 50 -16.34 -2.28 2.18
N ARG A 51 -15.79 -2.46 0.97
CA ARG A 51 -15.61 -3.77 0.32
C ARG A 51 -14.45 -4.60 0.88
N GLU A 52 -13.28 -4.02 1.07
CA GLU A 52 -12.01 -4.77 1.27
C GLU A 52 -11.33 -4.54 2.63
N HIS A 53 -11.96 -3.80 3.55
CA HIS A 53 -11.36 -3.44 4.84
C HIS A 53 -10.87 -4.63 5.67
N LYS A 54 -11.44 -5.83 5.50
CA LYS A 54 -11.00 -7.02 6.22
C LYS A 54 -9.54 -7.34 5.88
N ILE A 55 -9.20 -7.38 4.59
CA ILE A 55 -7.84 -7.66 4.10
C ILE A 55 -6.92 -6.49 4.47
N VAL A 56 -7.38 -5.26 4.21
CA VAL A 56 -6.58 -4.06 4.46
C VAL A 56 -6.19 -3.93 5.93
N ARG A 57 -7.08 -4.27 6.86
CA ARG A 57 -6.82 -4.18 8.31
C ARG A 57 -5.92 -5.29 8.85
N SER A 58 -6.03 -6.52 8.36
CA SER A 58 -5.36 -7.67 8.97
C SER A 58 -4.01 -8.01 8.36
N SER A 59 -3.76 -7.68 7.09
CA SER A 59 -2.57 -8.14 6.39
C SER A 59 -1.34 -7.29 6.72
N PRO A 60 -0.22 -7.86 7.19
CA PRO A 60 1.01 -7.09 7.46
C PRO A 60 1.69 -6.60 6.17
N ALA A 61 1.40 -7.22 5.03
CA ALA A 61 1.85 -6.79 3.71
C ALA A 61 0.73 -7.00 2.67
N LEU A 62 0.75 -6.16 1.65
CA LEU A 62 -0.27 -6.16 0.61
C LEU A 62 0.39 -6.04 -0.77
N LEU A 63 -0.26 -6.67 -1.74
CA LEU A 63 -0.17 -6.29 -3.13
C LEU A 63 -1.35 -5.33 -3.41
N VAL A 64 -1.05 -4.15 -3.95
CA VAL A 64 -1.99 -3.05 -4.14
C VAL A 64 -2.04 -2.70 -5.62
N HIS A 65 -3.23 -2.71 -6.20
CA HIS A 65 -3.48 -2.19 -7.54
C HIS A 65 -4.07 -0.78 -7.45
N GLY A 66 -3.63 0.11 -8.34
CA GLY A 66 -4.19 1.45 -8.39
C GLY A 66 -3.53 2.39 -9.37
N VAL A 67 -3.94 3.65 -9.30
CA VAL A 67 -3.49 4.74 -10.18
C VAL A 67 -2.51 5.65 -9.44
N VAL A 68 -1.37 5.92 -10.07
CA VAL A 68 -0.34 6.81 -9.54
C VAL A 68 -0.82 8.26 -9.61
N HIS A 69 -0.70 8.98 -8.51
CA HIS A 69 -0.90 10.42 -8.45
C HIS A 69 0.36 11.10 -7.93
N SER A 70 0.91 12.01 -8.73
CA SER A 70 2.04 12.85 -8.35
C SER A 70 1.60 14.31 -8.29
N HIS A 71 1.68 14.91 -7.11
CA HIS A 71 1.30 16.31 -6.90
C HIS A 71 2.32 17.00 -5.98
N HIS A 72 2.87 18.13 -6.43
CA HIS A 72 3.90 18.90 -5.71
C HIS A 72 5.06 18.06 -5.16
N GLY A 73 5.56 17.08 -5.93
CA GLY A 73 6.69 16.24 -5.53
C GLY A 73 6.34 15.10 -4.58
N VAL A 74 5.07 14.95 -4.20
CA VAL A 74 4.58 13.79 -3.43
C VAL A 74 3.90 12.82 -4.38
N THR A 75 4.33 11.55 -4.32
CA THR A 75 3.70 10.44 -5.06
C THR A 75 2.84 9.61 -4.14
N SER A 76 1.65 9.27 -4.60
CA SER A 76 0.68 8.41 -3.93
C SER A 76 0.02 7.47 -4.94
N LEU A 77 -0.64 6.43 -4.44
CA LEU A 77 -1.43 5.52 -5.26
C LEU A 77 -2.89 5.54 -4.79
N SER A 78 -3.82 5.90 -5.67
CA SER A 78 -5.24 5.68 -5.40
C SER A 78 -5.56 4.22 -5.66
N ALA A 79 -5.86 3.47 -4.61
CA ALA A 79 -6.11 2.04 -4.71
C ALA A 79 -7.50 1.75 -5.28
N ASP A 80 -7.60 0.66 -6.03
CA ASP A 80 -8.88 0.09 -6.49
C ASP A 80 -9.05 -1.40 -6.11
N HIS A 81 -7.97 -2.10 -5.75
CA HIS A 81 -7.98 -3.50 -5.35
C HIS A 81 -6.76 -3.91 -4.49
N PHE A 82 -6.95 -4.88 -3.60
CA PHE A 82 -5.93 -5.44 -2.72
C PHE A 82 -5.87 -6.97 -2.77
N GLU A 83 -4.65 -7.51 -2.69
CA GLU A 83 -4.40 -8.91 -2.36
C GLU A 83 -3.50 -9.03 -1.13
N PRO A 84 -3.72 -10.02 -0.23
CA PRO A 84 -2.81 -10.29 0.86
C PRO A 84 -1.49 -10.82 0.33
N LEU A 85 -0.37 -10.23 0.74
CA LEU A 85 0.96 -10.78 0.46
C LEU A 85 1.37 -11.69 1.62
N ASP A 86 1.39 -13.02 1.37
CA ASP A 86 1.74 -14.00 2.40
C ASP A 86 3.24 -14.03 2.68
N LEU A 87 3.66 -13.33 3.73
CA LEU A 87 5.06 -13.30 4.17
C LEU A 87 5.48 -14.55 4.97
N ARG A 88 4.56 -15.43 5.38
CA ARG A 88 4.88 -16.56 6.26
C ARG A 88 5.84 -17.55 5.61
N GLY A 89 5.83 -17.66 4.28
CA GLY A 89 6.77 -18.47 3.50
C GLY A 89 8.16 -17.84 3.31
N LEU A 90 8.33 -16.56 3.67
CA LEU A 90 9.58 -15.81 3.49
C LEU A 90 10.45 -15.76 4.74
N ALA A 91 9.95 -16.23 5.89
CA ALA A 91 10.71 -16.38 7.13
C ALA A 91 11.75 -17.51 7.01
N ARG A 92 12.76 -17.31 6.17
CA ARG A 92 13.98 -18.12 6.18
C ARG A 92 14.86 -17.60 7.32
N PRO A 93 15.57 -18.47 8.04
CA PRO A 93 16.57 -18.02 9.01
C PRO A 93 17.53 -17.07 8.30
N SER A 94 17.82 -15.94 8.96
CA SER A 94 18.86 -15.01 8.52
C SER A 94 20.11 -15.81 8.15
N ARG A 95 20.64 -15.61 6.93
CA ARG A 95 21.92 -16.19 6.57
C ARG A 95 22.99 -15.37 7.27
N ASP A 96 23.63 -15.97 8.25
CA ASP A 96 24.87 -15.43 8.80
C ASP A 96 25.94 -15.50 7.71
N PHE A 97 26.36 -14.34 7.24
CA PHE A 97 27.53 -14.23 6.37
C PHE A 97 28.76 -14.17 7.28
N ARG A 98 29.56 -15.24 7.28
CA ARG A 98 30.86 -15.32 7.95
C ARG A 98 31.99 -15.02 6.98
#